data_AF-A0A353C6J4-F1
#
_entry.id   AF-A0A353C6J4-F1
#
_cell.length_a   1.000
_cell.length_b   1.000
_cell.length_c   1.000
_cell.angle_alpha   90.00
_cell.angle_beta   90.00
_cell.angle_gamma   90.00
#
_symmetry.space_group_name_H-M   'P 1'
#
loop_
_entity.id
_entity.type
_entity.pdbx_description
1 polymer ?
#
loop_
_entity_poly.entity_id
_entity_poly.type
_entity_poly.pdbx_seq_one_letter_code
_entity_poly.pdbx_strand_id
1 'polypeptide(L)' 'FDEAEKAGVKSVPALVTPDGNVLHINFGASMADVKG' A
#
# COMPACT_ATOMS: atom_id res chain seq x y z
N PHE A 1 1.32 -9.91 3.52
CA PHE A 1 1.53 -8.66 2.76
C PHE A 1 1.75 -8.90 1.27
N ASP A 2 1.95 -10.15 0.84
CA ASP A 2 2.12 -10.49 -0.56
C ASP A 2 1.03 -9.91 -1.47
N GLU A 3 -0.26 -9.92 -1.07
CA GLU A 3 -1.31 -9.33 -1.91
C GLU A 3 -1.15 -7.81 -2.05
N ALA A 4 -0.79 -7.10 -0.97
CA ALA A 4 -0.62 -5.65 -1.00
C ALA A 4 0.58 -5.24 -1.88
N GLU A 5 1.69 -5.97 -1.80
CA GLU A 5 2.87 -5.71 -2.64
C GLU A 5 2.62 -6.08 -4.10
N LYS A 6 1.94 -7.20 -4.35
CA LYS A 6 1.51 -7.59 -5.70
C LYS A 6 0.53 -6.56 -6.30
N ALA A 7 -0.28 -5.93 -5.46
CA ALA A 7 -1.16 -4.83 -5.86
C ALA A 7 -0.42 -3.49 -6.04
N GLY A 8 0.88 -3.40 -5.77
CA GLY A 8 1.68 -2.18 -5.96
C GLY A 8 1.63 -1.19 -4.78
N VAL A 9 1.19 -1.62 -3.60
CA VAL A 9 1.20 -0.82 -2.39
C VAL A 9 2.64 -0.64 -1.89
N LYS A 10 3.06 0.61 -1.66
CA LYS A 10 4.43 1.00 -1.29
C LYS A 10 4.51 1.66 0.09
N SER A 11 3.41 2.27 0.51
CA SER A 11 3.21 2.84 1.83
C SER A 11 1.74 2.69 2.23
N VAL A 12 1.48 2.83 3.52
CA VAL A 12 0.14 2.93 4.08
C VAL A 12 -0.01 4.28 4.76
N PRO A 13 -1.23 4.83 4.95
CA PRO A 13 -2.49 4.32 4.44
C PRO A 13 -2.60 4.43 2.91
N ALA A 14 -3.17 3.40 2.27
CA ALA A 14 -3.40 3.36 0.83
C ALA A 14 -4.76 2.73 0.51
N LEU A 15 -5.38 3.19 -0.58
CA LEU A 15 -6.60 2.63 -1.15
C LEU A 15 -6.28 1.95 -2.48
N VAL A 16 -6.77 0.73 -2.66
CA VAL A 16 -6.65 -0.02 -3.92
C VAL A 16 -8.04 -0.05 -4.57
N THR A 17 -8.14 0.41 -5.81
CA THR A 17 -9.39 0.34 -6.57
C THR A 17 -9.60 -1.09 -7.10
N PRO A 18 -10.84 -1.49 -7.44
CA PRO A 18 -11.10 -2.81 -8.05
C PRO A 18 -10.27 -3.08 -9.32
N ASP A 19 -9.97 -2.03 -10.09
CA ASP A 19 -9.14 -2.09 -11.30
C ASP A 19 -7.62 -2.10 -11.02
N GLY A 20 -7.20 -2.11 -9.76
CA GLY A 20 -5.80 -2.23 -9.35
C GLY A 20 -5.02 -0.92 -9.26
N ASN A 21 -5.67 0.24 -9.33
CA ASN A 21 -5.00 1.52 -9.09
C ASN A 21 -4.77 1.71 -7.59
N VAL A 22 -3.59 2.24 -7.23
CA VAL A 22 -3.24 2.50 -5.84
C VAL A 22 -3.14 4.00 -5.61
N LEU A 23 -3.89 4.48 -4.62
CA LEU A 23 -3.77 5.84 -4.09
C LEU A 23 -3.14 5.78 -2.71
N HIS A 24 -1.94 6.32 -2.58
CA HIS A 24 -1.30 6.54 -1.28
C HIS A 24 -1.86 7.82 -0.66
N ILE A 25 -2.38 7.73 0.57
CA ILE A 25 -2.97 8.86 1.27
C ILE A 25 -1.88 9.51 2.13
N ASN A 26 -1.74 10.83 2.03
CA ASN A 26 -0.62 11.57 2.61
C ASN A 26 -0.53 11.37 4.13
N PHE A 27 0.63 10.89 4.57
CA PHE A 27 1.10 10.60 5.94
C PHE A 27 0.95 9.15 6.42
N GLY A 28 1.84 8.26 5.96
CA GLY A 28 2.08 7.06 6.74
C GLY A 28 3.30 6.24 6.32
N ALA A 29 3.40 5.10 6.98
CA ALA A 29 4.55 4.22 7.08
C ALA A 29 4.87 3.52 5.75
N SER A 30 6.15 3.28 5.47
CA SER A 30 6.54 2.42 4.34
C SER A 30 6.08 0.99 4.57
N MET A 31 5.94 0.18 3.51
CA MET A 31 5.65 -1.25 3.69
C MET A 31 6.69 -1.96 4.55
N ALA A 32 7.95 -1.48 4.58
CA ALA A 32 8.99 -2.03 5.45
C ALA A 32 8.71 -1.74 6.93
N ASP A 33 8.23 -0.53 7.25
CA ASP A 33 7.87 -0.13 8.61
C ASP A 33 6.65 -0.91 9.15
N VAL A 34 5.76 -1.36 8.26
CA VAL A 34 4.55 -2.13 8.60
C VAL A 34 4.83 -3.64 8.75
N LYS A 35 5.90 -4.12 8.13
CA LYS A 35 6.35 -5.52 8.15
C LYS A 35 7.19 -5.89 9.39
N GLY A 36 7.39 -4.93 10.31
CA GLY A 36 8.19 -5.09 11.53
C GLY A 36 7.88 -6.32 12.36
#